data_AF-A0A537LWP7-F1
#
_entry.id   AF-A0A537LWP7-F1
#
_cell.length_a   1.000
_cell.length_b   1.000
_cell.length_c   1.000
_cell.angle_alpha   90.00
_cell.angle_beta   90.00
_cell.angle_gamma   90.00
#
_symmetry.space_group_name_H-M   'P 1'
#
loop_
_entity.id
_entity.type
_entity.pdbx_description
1 polymer ?
#
loop_
_entity_poly.entity_id
_entity_poly.type
_entity_poly.pdbx_seq_one_letter_code
_entity_poly.pdbx_strand_id
1 'polypeptide(L)'
;MISDEAAMTEGGSPTRQDATPGPAETRSAHHADAHSGRLSNLRSHSQAALASVFYLLLADAAFETFRSGSSLRWLIMVVVAAYAIATVLLWRRLVWATKAVASFVLLLCLLAATTWIPGGITEGVVLIGQPTSTILSLLTILAVLLAGLGLIQLKSIPPAARWAIGFLVVYGAVAFVYGIAAHTPYLDLLHGDSLWFRLPSWLQGAFIGALVVAPAGLLSRIAATWHGVRGAKARGNGMQLIVLAAAVVMAVGTLRAPAGSARNQRQFDVGGFAPRLGHLVFARAESGGRPVGRADQFQQGVKAVFAFIDFEGLKAEDTVSAVWYQGADQLFEEKVKVAEAFGATSSPKGGLRFAIRFPNGAQPGGYFLEVSVNDRLALAGIFGVKPK
;
A
#
# COMPACT_ATOMS: atom_id res chain seq x y z
N MET A 1 -84.81 15.38 -46.64
CA MET A 1 -85.87 14.38 -46.93
C MET A 1 -85.27 13.03 -46.58
N ILE A 2 -85.60 12.53 -45.39
CA ILE A 2 -86.51 11.37 -45.15
C ILE A 2 -85.82 10.08 -45.58
N SER A 3 -85.70 8.99 -44.81
CA SER A 3 -85.87 8.58 -43.41
C SER A 3 -85.58 7.07 -43.43
N ASP A 4 -85.15 6.50 -42.29
CA ASP A 4 -85.48 5.15 -41.77
C ASP A 4 -85.10 3.88 -42.59
N GLU A 5 -84.86 2.70 -42.00
CA GLU A 5 -84.63 2.22 -40.63
C GLU A 5 -84.36 0.70 -40.75
N ALA A 6 -83.58 0.16 -39.80
CA ALA A 6 -83.49 -1.23 -39.32
C ALA A 6 -83.15 -2.41 -40.26
N ALA A 7 -82.06 -3.10 -39.90
CA ALA A 7 -82.14 -4.50 -39.43
C ALA A 7 -80.94 -4.86 -38.53
N MET A 8 -81.22 -5.06 -37.24
CA MET A 8 -80.37 -5.76 -36.27
C MET A 8 -80.32 -7.26 -36.61
N THR A 9 -79.15 -7.89 -36.52
CA THR A 9 -79.03 -9.29 -36.08
C THR A 9 -77.78 -9.47 -35.21
N GLU A 10 -77.99 -10.24 -34.15
CA GLU A 10 -77.11 -10.53 -33.02
C GLU A 10 -75.90 -11.40 -33.36
N GLY A 11 -74.94 -11.40 -32.43
CA GLY A 11 -74.34 -12.65 -31.97
C GLY A 11 -72.87 -12.88 -32.34
N GLY A 12 -71.95 -12.65 -31.38
CA GLY A 12 -70.58 -13.11 -31.52
C GLY A 12 -69.59 -12.53 -30.51
N SER A 13 -69.74 -12.89 -29.23
CA SER A 13 -68.67 -12.69 -28.24
C SER A 13 -67.42 -13.51 -28.64
N PRO A 14 -66.22 -12.93 -28.74
CA PRO A 14 -65.01 -13.73 -28.84
C PRO A 14 -64.73 -14.35 -27.47
N THR A 15 -64.95 -15.65 -27.38
CA THR A 15 -64.58 -16.49 -26.24
C THR A 15 -63.07 -16.33 -26.01
N ARG A 16 -62.73 -15.78 -24.85
CA ARG A 16 -61.38 -15.78 -24.27
C ARG A 16 -60.95 -17.24 -24.11
N GLN A 17 -60.14 -17.75 -25.02
CA GLN A 17 -59.42 -19.01 -24.83
C GLN A 17 -58.41 -18.80 -23.72
N ASP A 18 -58.77 -19.20 -22.51
CA ASP A 18 -57.81 -19.51 -21.46
C ASP A 18 -56.96 -20.70 -21.93
N ALA A 19 -55.85 -20.38 -22.58
CA ALA A 19 -54.78 -21.32 -22.81
C ALA A 19 -54.26 -21.77 -21.45
N THR A 20 -54.71 -22.95 -20.99
CA THR A 20 -54.15 -23.60 -19.82
C THR A 20 -52.74 -24.06 -20.21
N PRO A 21 -51.66 -23.55 -19.58
CA PRO A 21 -50.31 -23.95 -19.93
C PRO A 21 -50.13 -25.45 -19.68
N GLY A 22 -49.70 -26.18 -20.71
CA GLY A 22 -49.52 -27.62 -20.64
C GLY A 22 -48.48 -28.03 -19.58
N PRO A 23 -48.52 -29.27 -19.07
CA PRO A 23 -47.68 -29.76 -17.96
C PRO A 23 -46.16 -29.74 -18.22
N ALA A 24 -45.72 -29.48 -19.46
CA ALA A 24 -44.31 -29.31 -19.81
C ALA A 24 -43.79 -27.89 -19.52
N GLU A 25 -44.63 -26.87 -19.62
CA GLU A 25 -44.24 -25.46 -19.47
C GLU A 25 -44.12 -25.06 -17.99
N THR A 26 -44.98 -25.64 -17.14
CA THR A 26 -44.91 -25.52 -15.67
C THR A 26 -43.66 -26.18 -15.08
N ARG A 27 -43.16 -27.28 -15.67
CA ARG A 27 -41.90 -27.92 -15.23
C ARG A 27 -40.67 -27.08 -15.56
N SER A 28 -40.68 -26.38 -16.70
CA SER A 28 -39.53 -25.56 -17.14
C SER A 28 -39.43 -24.25 -16.35
N ALA A 29 -40.57 -23.63 -16.01
CA ALA A 29 -40.61 -22.46 -15.13
C ALA A 29 -40.19 -22.79 -13.69
N HIS A 30 -40.65 -23.93 -13.16
CA HIS A 30 -40.34 -24.33 -11.79
C HIS A 30 -38.85 -24.70 -11.59
N HIS A 31 -38.18 -25.23 -12.62
CA HIS A 31 -36.73 -25.48 -12.58
C HIS A 31 -35.90 -24.20 -12.72
N ALA A 32 -36.35 -23.20 -13.49
CA ALA A 32 -35.65 -21.91 -13.63
C ALA A 32 -35.68 -21.09 -12.33
N ASP A 33 -36.79 -21.10 -11.60
CA ASP A 33 -36.95 -20.39 -10.32
C ASP A 33 -36.17 -21.03 -9.18
N ALA A 34 -36.08 -22.36 -9.15
CA ALA A 34 -35.24 -23.06 -8.18
C ALA A 34 -33.73 -22.75 -8.38
N HIS A 35 -33.30 -22.61 -9.63
CA HIS A 35 -31.91 -22.28 -9.95
C HIS A 35 -31.56 -20.82 -9.65
N SER A 36 -32.49 -19.88 -9.88
CA SER A 36 -32.30 -18.46 -9.59
C SER A 36 -32.22 -18.18 -8.08
N GLY A 37 -33.05 -18.84 -7.27
CA GLY A 37 -33.01 -18.77 -5.81
C GLY A 37 -31.74 -19.36 -5.19
N ARG A 38 -31.15 -20.40 -5.79
CA ARG A 38 -29.88 -20.98 -5.32
C ARG A 38 -28.70 -20.04 -5.58
N LEU A 39 -28.69 -19.37 -6.74
CA LEU A 39 -27.65 -18.40 -7.12
C LEU A 39 -27.71 -17.10 -6.30
N SER A 40 -28.90 -16.65 -5.91
CA SER A 40 -29.06 -15.47 -5.07
C SER A 40 -28.57 -15.72 -3.64
N ASN A 41 -28.87 -16.89 -3.06
CA ASN A 41 -28.37 -17.29 -1.75
C ASN A 41 -26.85 -17.49 -1.73
N LEU A 42 -26.26 -18.10 -2.76
CA LEU A 42 -24.80 -18.22 -2.87
C LEU A 42 -24.11 -16.84 -2.93
N ARG A 43 -24.70 -15.88 -3.66
CA ARG A 43 -24.17 -14.50 -3.73
C ARG A 43 -24.25 -13.80 -2.38
N SER A 44 -25.36 -13.88 -1.66
CA SER A 44 -25.50 -13.23 -0.35
C SER A 44 -24.52 -13.82 0.67
N HIS A 45 -24.33 -15.14 0.69
CA HIS A 45 -23.32 -15.80 1.55
C HIS A 45 -21.90 -15.37 1.18
N SER A 46 -21.56 -15.32 -0.12
CA SER A 46 -20.23 -14.87 -0.55
C SER A 46 -19.94 -13.42 -0.17
N GLN A 47 -20.94 -12.53 -0.22
CA GLN A 47 -20.80 -11.12 0.14
C GLN A 47 -20.68 -10.92 1.65
N ALA A 48 -21.41 -11.70 2.44
CA ALA A 48 -21.27 -11.72 3.89
C ALA A 48 -19.89 -12.21 4.31
N ALA A 49 -19.40 -13.30 3.71
CA ALA A 49 -18.05 -13.81 3.94
C ALA A 49 -16.99 -12.76 3.59
N LEU A 50 -17.12 -12.11 2.43
CA LEU A 50 -16.19 -11.07 1.99
C LEU A 50 -16.19 -9.85 2.92
N ALA A 51 -17.37 -9.39 3.36
CA ALA A 51 -17.50 -8.31 4.33
C ALA A 51 -16.79 -8.68 5.64
N SER A 52 -17.04 -9.88 6.16
CA SER A 52 -16.39 -10.38 7.37
C SER A 52 -14.87 -10.42 7.24
N VAL A 53 -14.34 -10.89 6.10
CA VAL A 53 -12.90 -10.89 5.84
C VAL A 53 -12.34 -9.47 5.89
N PHE A 54 -12.98 -8.49 5.25
CA PHE A 54 -12.49 -7.11 5.29
C PHE A 54 -12.60 -6.46 6.67
N TYR A 55 -13.62 -6.78 7.47
CA TYR A 55 -13.67 -6.34 8.86
C TYR A 55 -12.54 -6.93 9.69
N LEU A 56 -12.25 -8.22 9.50
CA LEU A 56 -11.12 -8.88 10.16
C LEU A 56 -9.80 -8.25 9.73
N LEU A 57 -9.61 -7.95 8.45
CA LEU A 57 -8.43 -7.25 7.94
C LEU A 57 -8.27 -5.85 8.52
N LEU A 58 -9.37 -5.08 8.65
CA LEU A 58 -9.31 -3.76 9.26
C LEU A 58 -9.00 -3.83 10.76
N ALA A 59 -9.56 -4.81 11.47
CA ALA A 59 -9.30 -5.02 12.89
C ALA A 59 -7.85 -5.48 13.13
N ASP A 60 -7.37 -6.43 12.32
CA ASP A 60 -5.99 -6.91 12.31
C ASP A 60 -5.02 -5.77 11.98
N ALA A 61 -5.32 -4.97 10.95
CA ALA A 61 -4.53 -3.78 10.62
C ALA A 61 -4.41 -2.82 11.80
N ALA A 62 -5.52 -2.53 12.48
CA ALA A 62 -5.52 -1.65 13.64
C ALA A 62 -4.70 -2.23 14.81
N PHE A 63 -4.87 -3.52 15.09
CA PHE A 63 -4.18 -4.21 16.17
C PHE A 63 -2.67 -4.35 15.92
N GLU A 64 -2.28 -4.88 14.76
CA GLU A 64 -0.86 -5.05 14.39
C GLU A 64 -0.16 -3.71 14.26
N THR A 65 -0.82 -2.69 13.70
CA THR A 65 -0.23 -1.34 13.63
C THR A 65 -0.08 -0.70 15.03
N PHE A 66 -0.97 -1.03 15.98
CA PHE A 66 -0.80 -0.60 17.36
C PHE A 66 0.34 -1.32 18.07
N ARG A 67 0.44 -2.64 17.87
CA ARG A 67 1.48 -3.51 18.45
C ARG A 67 2.87 -3.20 17.91
N SER A 68 2.98 -2.86 16.63
CA SER A 68 4.25 -2.50 15.97
C SER A 68 4.83 -1.18 16.48
N GLY A 69 4.05 -0.37 17.19
CA GLY A 69 4.51 0.91 17.73
C GLY A 69 4.51 2.07 16.72
N SER A 70 3.91 1.87 15.54
CA SER A 70 3.81 2.86 14.48
C SER A 70 3.42 4.25 14.98
N SER A 71 4.03 5.28 14.39
CA SER A 71 3.65 6.69 14.57
C SER A 71 2.17 6.97 14.21
N LEU A 72 1.56 6.14 13.34
CA LEU A 72 0.17 6.27 12.89
C LEU A 72 -0.84 5.46 13.69
N ARG A 73 -0.40 4.75 14.74
CA ARG A 73 -1.24 3.81 15.51
C ARG A 73 -2.57 4.41 15.99
N TRP A 74 -2.53 5.64 16.51
CA TRP A 74 -3.73 6.30 17.05
C TRP A 74 -4.68 6.74 15.95
N LEU A 75 -4.15 7.23 14.84
CA LEU A 75 -4.95 7.64 13.69
C LEU A 75 -5.69 6.44 13.10
N ILE A 76 -4.98 5.33 12.86
CA ILE A 76 -5.57 4.11 12.29
C ILE A 76 -6.61 3.53 13.24
N MET A 77 -6.31 3.43 14.54
CA MET A 77 -7.25 2.97 15.56
C MET A 77 -8.53 3.81 15.59
N VAL A 78 -8.42 5.15 15.59
CA VAL A 78 -9.57 6.05 15.64
C VAL A 78 -10.43 5.89 14.38
N VAL A 79 -9.83 5.83 13.19
CA VAL A 79 -10.57 5.70 11.93
C VAL A 79 -11.27 4.34 11.84
N VAL A 80 -10.60 3.25 12.20
CA VAL A 80 -11.19 1.90 12.20
C VAL A 80 -12.32 1.79 13.23
N ALA A 81 -12.12 2.33 14.44
CA ALA A 81 -13.15 2.35 15.48
C ALA A 81 -14.37 3.18 15.06
N ALA A 82 -14.16 4.37 14.51
CA ALA A 82 -15.25 5.21 14.01
C ALA A 82 -16.06 4.52 12.91
N TYR A 83 -15.37 3.81 11.99
CA TYR A 83 -16.03 3.03 10.95
C TYR A 83 -16.81 1.84 11.48
N ALA A 84 -16.27 1.11 12.47
CA ALA A 84 -16.96 0.02 13.13
C ALA A 84 -18.23 0.52 13.84
N ILE A 85 -18.15 1.62 14.58
CA ILE A 85 -19.30 2.27 15.24
C ILE A 85 -20.35 2.67 14.21
N ALA A 86 -19.95 3.35 13.13
CA ALA A 86 -20.87 3.75 12.07
C ALA A 86 -21.56 2.53 11.41
N THR A 87 -20.80 1.46 11.17
CA THR A 87 -21.35 0.19 10.64
C THR A 87 -22.37 -0.42 11.60
N VAL A 88 -22.06 -0.47 12.90
CA VAL A 88 -22.97 -1.01 13.92
C VAL A 88 -24.24 -0.17 14.01
N LEU A 89 -24.14 1.16 13.99
CA LEU A 89 -25.31 2.05 13.99
C LEU A 89 -26.20 1.86 12.75
N LEU A 90 -25.58 1.59 11.60
CA LEU A 90 -26.27 1.41 10.32
C LEU A 90 -26.54 -0.06 9.95
N TRP A 91 -26.37 -1.00 10.89
CA TRP A 91 -26.32 -2.43 10.58
C TRP A 91 -27.59 -2.99 9.92
N ARG A 92 -28.77 -2.44 10.28
CA ARG A 92 -30.08 -2.78 9.70
C ARG A 92 -30.36 -2.10 8.35
N ARG A 93 -29.64 -1.01 8.03
CA ARG A 93 -29.84 -0.22 6.81
C ARG A 93 -28.89 -0.61 5.68
N LEU A 94 -27.77 -1.25 6.00
CA LEU A 94 -26.72 -1.62 5.05
C LEU A 94 -26.81 -3.09 4.66
N VAL A 95 -26.93 -3.34 3.35
CA VAL A 95 -26.76 -4.68 2.78
C VAL A 95 -25.29 -5.11 2.86
N TRP A 96 -25.02 -6.40 3.03
CA TRP A 96 -23.67 -6.97 3.14
C TRP A 96 -22.73 -6.57 2.00
N ALA A 97 -23.24 -6.45 0.77
CA ALA A 97 -22.46 -5.94 -0.36
C ALA A 97 -21.90 -4.53 -0.11
N THR A 98 -22.72 -3.63 0.43
CA THR A 98 -22.30 -2.25 0.74
C THR A 98 -21.27 -2.24 1.85
N LYS A 99 -21.41 -3.12 2.85
CA LYS A 99 -20.42 -3.28 3.93
C LYS A 99 -19.06 -3.70 3.37
N ALA A 100 -19.02 -4.75 2.54
CA ALA A 100 -17.79 -5.23 1.90
C ALA A 100 -17.11 -4.16 1.03
N VAL A 101 -17.89 -3.42 0.23
CA VAL A 101 -17.35 -2.34 -0.61
C VAL A 101 -16.80 -1.21 0.26
N ALA A 102 -17.55 -0.77 1.27
CA ALA A 102 -17.14 0.33 2.14
C ALA A 102 -15.87 -0.03 2.95
N SER A 103 -15.77 -1.26 3.47
CA SER A 103 -14.59 -1.70 4.23
C SER A 103 -13.36 -1.81 3.35
N PHE A 104 -13.51 -2.30 2.11
CA PHE A 104 -12.41 -2.35 1.16
C PHE A 104 -11.96 -0.96 0.72
N VAL A 105 -12.89 -0.05 0.43
CA VAL A 105 -12.59 1.34 0.10
C VAL A 105 -11.90 2.03 1.27
N LEU A 106 -12.35 1.81 2.51
CA LEU A 106 -11.70 2.34 3.69
C LEU A 106 -10.25 1.85 3.81
N LEU A 107 -10.01 0.55 3.60
CA LEU A 107 -8.66 -0.01 3.61
C LEU A 107 -7.76 0.65 2.56
N LEU A 108 -8.26 0.84 1.34
CA LEU A 108 -7.53 1.55 0.29
C LEU A 108 -7.26 3.01 0.66
N CYS A 109 -8.25 3.71 1.24
CA CYS A 109 -8.10 5.08 1.70
C CYS A 109 -7.06 5.19 2.83
N LEU A 110 -7.04 4.25 3.77
CA LEU A 110 -6.04 4.21 4.83
C LEU A 110 -4.65 4.02 4.24
N LEU A 111 -4.44 3.02 3.39
CA LEU A 111 -3.17 2.78 2.71
C LEU A 111 -2.72 4.02 1.93
N ALA A 112 -3.62 4.62 1.14
CA ALA A 112 -3.31 5.80 0.34
C ALA A 112 -3.02 7.01 1.23
N ALA A 113 -3.75 7.23 2.32
CA ALA A 113 -3.47 8.32 3.24
C ALA A 113 -2.10 8.12 3.92
N THR A 114 -1.75 6.89 4.31
CA THR A 114 -0.46 6.62 4.95
C THR A 114 0.73 6.91 4.05
N THR A 115 0.64 6.74 2.73
CA THR A 115 1.76 7.08 1.83
C THR A 115 2.00 8.59 1.71
N TRP A 116 1.08 9.43 2.19
CA TRP A 116 1.20 10.90 2.14
C TRP A 116 1.60 11.51 3.49
N ILE A 117 1.67 10.71 4.55
CA ILE A 117 2.09 11.15 5.88
C ILE A 117 3.57 10.80 6.06
N PRO A 118 4.41 11.68 6.65
CA PRO A 118 5.80 11.36 6.95
C PRO A 118 5.93 10.06 7.75
N GLY A 119 6.79 9.13 7.30
CA GLY A 119 6.98 7.82 7.92
C GLY A 119 5.93 6.76 7.58
N GLY A 120 4.81 7.11 6.93
CA GLY A 120 3.73 6.15 6.67
C GLY A 120 4.02 5.12 5.56
N ILE A 121 5.10 5.27 4.78
CA ILE A 121 5.53 4.25 3.80
C ILE A 121 6.35 3.13 4.48
N THR A 122 7.15 3.48 5.49
CA THR A 122 8.03 2.54 6.21
C THR A 122 7.37 1.99 7.46
N GLU A 123 6.65 2.83 8.21
CA GLU A 123 5.98 2.51 9.47
C GLU A 123 4.46 2.55 9.39
N GLY A 124 3.88 2.48 8.20
CA GLY A 124 2.44 2.65 8.00
C GLY A 124 1.57 1.51 8.56
N VAL A 125 0.60 1.09 7.75
CA VAL A 125 -0.32 0.02 8.10
C VAL A 125 0.38 -1.34 8.03
N VAL A 126 0.48 -2.03 9.16
CA VAL A 126 0.88 -3.45 9.23
C VAL A 126 -0.38 -4.31 9.17
N LEU A 127 -0.39 -5.34 8.32
CA LEU A 127 -1.56 -6.22 8.14
C LEU A 127 -1.08 -7.66 7.91
N ILE A 128 -1.63 -8.60 8.67
CA ILE A 128 -1.29 -10.03 8.73
C ILE A 128 0.21 -10.24 8.99
N GLY A 129 0.78 -9.43 9.88
CA GLY A 129 2.23 -9.42 10.17
C GLY A 129 3.13 -9.01 8.99
N GLN A 130 2.56 -8.56 7.87
CA GLN A 130 3.32 -8.08 6.72
C GLN A 130 3.54 -6.56 6.81
N PRO A 131 4.74 -6.07 6.44
CA PRO A 131 5.03 -4.65 6.45
C PRO A 131 4.26 -3.92 5.34
N THR A 132 3.99 -2.63 5.55
CA THR A 132 3.29 -1.73 4.62
C THR A 132 3.85 -1.83 3.19
N SER A 133 5.17 -1.94 3.04
CA SER A 133 5.85 -2.06 1.75
C SER A 133 5.41 -3.29 0.94
N THR A 134 5.21 -4.42 1.61
CA THR A 134 4.77 -5.67 0.96
C THR A 134 3.32 -5.55 0.52
N ILE A 135 2.47 -4.99 1.37
CA ILE A 135 1.05 -4.76 1.08
C ILE A 135 0.89 -3.80 -0.10
N LEU A 136 1.63 -2.69 -0.11
CA LEU A 136 1.65 -1.74 -1.22
C LEU A 136 2.14 -2.40 -2.51
N SER A 137 3.20 -3.21 -2.45
CA SER A 137 3.71 -3.94 -3.62
C SER A 137 2.66 -4.91 -4.19
N LEU A 138 1.99 -5.68 -3.34
CA LEU A 138 0.92 -6.61 -3.76
C LEU A 138 -0.26 -5.87 -4.38
N LEU A 139 -0.68 -4.75 -3.78
CA LEU A 139 -1.76 -3.94 -4.30
C LEU A 139 -1.40 -3.31 -5.65
N THR A 140 -0.16 -2.84 -5.81
CA THR A 140 0.34 -2.30 -7.07
C THR A 140 0.45 -3.38 -8.14
N ILE A 141 0.89 -4.61 -7.81
CA ILE A 141 0.84 -5.76 -8.74
C ILE A 141 -0.60 -5.96 -9.24
N LEU A 142 -1.57 -6.04 -8.32
CA LEU A 142 -2.98 -6.21 -8.67
C LEU A 142 -3.47 -5.08 -9.59
N ALA A 143 -3.11 -3.83 -9.28
CA ALA A 143 -3.48 -2.68 -10.09
C ALA A 143 -2.86 -2.74 -11.50
N VAL A 144 -1.58 -3.11 -11.62
CA VAL A 144 -0.89 -3.26 -12.91
C VAL A 144 -1.52 -4.35 -13.76
N LEU A 145 -1.87 -5.50 -13.16
CA LEU A 145 -2.54 -6.59 -13.86
C LEU A 145 -3.95 -6.18 -14.34
N LEU A 146 -4.72 -5.50 -13.49
CA LEU A 146 -6.05 -5.00 -13.85
C LEU A 146 -5.99 -3.92 -14.95
N ALA A 147 -5.01 -3.01 -14.87
CA ALA A 147 -4.74 -2.00 -15.89
C ALA A 147 -4.38 -2.66 -17.22
N GLY A 148 -3.41 -3.58 -17.19
CA GLY A 148 -2.95 -4.34 -18.35
C GLY A 148 -4.07 -5.09 -19.06
N LEU A 149 -4.86 -5.85 -18.29
CA LEU A 149 -6.01 -6.58 -18.83
C LEU A 149 -7.04 -5.64 -19.45
N GLY A 150 -7.31 -4.51 -18.79
CA GLY A 150 -8.21 -3.48 -19.32
C GLY A 150 -7.72 -2.88 -20.64
N LEU A 151 -6.42 -2.60 -20.73
CA LEU A 151 -5.80 -2.05 -21.93
C LEU A 151 -5.81 -3.06 -23.09
N ILE A 152 -5.43 -4.31 -22.84
CA ILE A 152 -5.39 -5.36 -23.87
C ILE A 152 -6.78 -5.62 -24.47
N GLN A 153 -7.85 -5.48 -23.67
CA GLN A 153 -9.23 -5.67 -24.10
C GLN A 153 -9.79 -4.50 -24.95
N LEU A 154 -9.06 -3.39 -25.09
CA LEU A 154 -9.50 -2.28 -25.95
C LEU A 154 -9.47 -2.69 -27.42
N LYS A 155 -10.63 -2.57 -28.07
CA LYS A 155 -10.79 -2.90 -29.50
C LYS A 155 -9.92 -2.01 -30.40
N SER A 156 -9.70 -0.76 -30.00
CA SER A 156 -8.92 0.23 -30.78
C SER A 156 -7.41 -0.03 -30.82
N ILE A 157 -6.89 -0.95 -29.99
CA ILE A 157 -5.45 -1.21 -29.92
C ILE A 157 -5.05 -2.29 -30.93
N PRO A 158 -4.04 -2.04 -31.80
CA PRO A 158 -3.57 -3.02 -32.77
C PRO A 158 -2.92 -4.24 -32.09
N PRO A 159 -2.91 -5.42 -32.73
CA PRO A 159 -2.42 -6.66 -32.12
C PRO A 159 -0.98 -6.57 -31.61
N ALA A 160 -0.08 -5.90 -32.35
CA ALA A 160 1.31 -5.70 -31.93
C ALA A 160 1.42 -4.88 -30.62
N ALA A 161 0.60 -3.84 -30.48
CA ALA A 161 0.59 -3.03 -29.26
C ALA A 161 0.03 -3.81 -28.05
N ARG A 162 -0.87 -4.77 -28.25
CA ARG A 162 -1.33 -5.65 -27.17
C ARG A 162 -0.20 -6.52 -26.61
N TRP A 163 0.66 -7.04 -27.49
CA TRP A 163 1.86 -7.77 -27.05
C TRP A 163 2.83 -6.88 -26.29
N ALA A 164 3.08 -5.66 -26.78
CA ALA A 164 3.93 -4.70 -26.08
C ALA A 164 3.37 -4.36 -24.67
N ILE A 165 2.07 -4.09 -24.55
CA ILE A 165 1.39 -3.86 -23.27
C ILE A 165 1.52 -5.09 -22.36
N GLY A 166 1.28 -6.29 -22.89
CA GLY A 166 1.45 -7.53 -22.14
C GLY A 166 2.87 -7.68 -21.58
N PHE A 167 3.88 -7.39 -22.39
CA PHE A 167 5.28 -7.40 -21.95
C PHE A 167 5.55 -6.36 -20.85
N LEU A 168 5.07 -5.13 -21.00
CA LEU A 168 5.20 -4.05 -20.00
C LEU A 168 4.53 -4.42 -18.67
N VAL A 169 3.36 -5.06 -18.73
CA VAL A 169 2.61 -5.54 -17.55
C VAL A 169 3.38 -6.63 -16.82
N VAL A 170 3.89 -7.62 -17.54
CA VAL A 170 4.71 -8.70 -16.95
C VAL A 170 5.99 -8.12 -16.37
N TYR A 171 6.67 -7.23 -17.10
CA TYR A 171 7.89 -6.57 -16.64
C TYR A 171 7.67 -5.80 -15.33
N GLY A 172 6.57 -5.04 -15.24
CA GLY A 172 6.22 -4.32 -14.02
C GLY A 172 5.81 -5.23 -12.86
N ALA A 173 4.99 -6.25 -13.11
CA ALA A 173 4.57 -7.18 -12.08
C ALA A 173 5.76 -7.98 -11.50
N VAL A 174 6.63 -8.50 -12.37
CA VAL A 174 7.81 -9.27 -11.97
C VAL A 174 8.80 -8.40 -11.16
N ALA A 175 8.90 -7.11 -11.47
CA ALA A 175 9.69 -6.17 -10.67
C ALA A 175 9.23 -6.06 -9.21
N PHE A 176 7.91 -5.98 -8.97
CA PHE A 176 7.38 -5.96 -7.60
C PHE A 176 7.49 -7.32 -6.92
N VAL A 177 7.27 -8.43 -7.63
CA VAL A 177 7.45 -9.79 -7.08
C VAL A 177 8.90 -10.00 -6.65
N TYR A 178 9.85 -9.57 -7.48
CA TYR A 178 11.27 -9.60 -7.14
C TYR A 178 11.56 -8.74 -5.90
N GLY A 179 11.02 -7.52 -5.85
CA GLY A 179 11.17 -6.65 -4.68
C GLY A 179 10.64 -7.25 -3.38
N ILE A 180 9.50 -7.94 -3.43
CA ILE A 180 8.94 -8.68 -2.28
C ILE A 180 9.90 -9.79 -1.86
N ALA A 181 10.38 -10.61 -2.80
CA ALA A 181 11.30 -11.71 -2.52
C ALA A 181 12.66 -11.23 -1.98
N ALA A 182 13.12 -10.06 -2.42
CA ALA A 182 14.36 -9.44 -1.97
C ALA A 182 14.18 -8.54 -0.72
N HIS A 183 12.96 -8.48 -0.15
CA HIS A 183 12.60 -7.58 0.94
C HIS A 183 12.97 -6.11 0.67
N THR A 184 12.90 -5.68 -0.58
CA THR A 184 13.16 -4.30 -1.01
C THR A 184 11.97 -3.42 -0.63
N PRO A 185 12.20 -2.28 0.04
CA PRO A 185 11.13 -1.35 0.35
C PRO A 185 10.40 -0.86 -0.91
N TYR A 186 9.09 -0.68 -0.82
CA TYR A 186 8.25 -0.22 -1.93
C TYR A 186 8.75 1.11 -2.53
N LEU A 187 9.24 2.02 -1.68
CA LEU A 187 9.83 3.28 -2.08
C LEU A 187 11.06 3.10 -2.98
N ASP A 188 11.94 2.17 -2.63
CA ASP A 188 13.23 1.98 -3.30
C ASP A 188 13.03 1.32 -4.68
N LEU A 189 12.01 0.46 -4.82
CA LEU A 189 11.62 -0.12 -6.11
C LEU A 189 11.26 0.96 -7.14
N LEU A 190 10.63 2.06 -6.72
CA LEU A 190 10.24 3.14 -7.62
C LEU A 190 11.38 4.13 -7.92
N HIS A 191 12.46 4.10 -7.15
CA HIS A 191 13.58 5.04 -7.26
C HIS A 191 14.84 4.46 -7.88
N GLY A 192 14.87 3.18 -8.27
CA GLY A 192 16.01 2.62 -8.98
C GLY A 192 16.49 1.26 -8.47
N ASP A 193 15.91 0.74 -7.39
CA ASP A 193 16.30 -0.55 -6.79
C ASP A 193 15.40 -1.69 -7.28
N SER A 194 14.95 -1.61 -8.54
CA SER A 194 14.13 -2.62 -9.19
C SER A 194 14.98 -3.49 -10.13
N LEU A 195 14.32 -4.47 -10.77
CA LEU A 195 14.97 -5.33 -11.75
C LEU A 195 15.67 -4.48 -12.82
N TRP A 196 16.90 -4.86 -13.16
CA TRP A 196 17.78 -4.17 -14.11
C TRP A 196 18.30 -2.82 -13.59
N PHE A 197 19.02 -2.85 -12.46
CA PHE A 197 19.66 -1.69 -11.83
C PHE A 197 20.57 -0.85 -12.75
N ARG A 198 21.03 -1.42 -13.88
CA ARG A 198 21.83 -0.70 -14.89
C ARG A 198 21.02 0.32 -15.69
N LEU A 199 19.69 0.19 -15.73
CA LEU A 199 18.82 1.12 -16.42
C LEU A 199 18.47 2.31 -15.52
N PRO A 200 18.29 3.51 -16.10
CA PRO A 200 17.71 4.65 -15.40
C PRO A 200 16.39 4.26 -14.73
N SER A 201 16.10 4.82 -13.55
CA SER A 201 14.92 4.47 -12.73
C SER A 201 13.59 4.51 -13.51
N TRP A 202 13.44 5.44 -14.45
CA TRP A 202 12.23 5.59 -15.27
C TRP A 202 12.01 4.45 -16.29
N LEU A 203 13.05 3.67 -16.62
CA LEU A 203 12.97 2.47 -17.46
C LEU A 203 12.79 1.17 -16.67
N GLN A 204 12.89 1.22 -15.34
CA GLN A 204 12.80 0.03 -14.54
C GLN A 204 11.36 -0.47 -14.40
N GLY A 205 11.19 -1.77 -14.23
CA GLY A 205 9.88 -2.42 -14.26
C GLY A 205 8.89 -1.85 -13.24
N ALA A 206 9.31 -1.62 -12.00
CA ALA A 206 8.43 -1.07 -10.98
C ALA A 206 7.89 0.32 -11.36
N PHE A 207 8.76 1.20 -11.88
CA PHE A 207 8.37 2.52 -12.37
C PHE A 207 7.40 2.42 -13.54
N ILE A 208 7.72 1.61 -14.54
CA ILE A 208 6.86 1.41 -15.71
C ILE A 208 5.48 0.86 -15.31
N GLY A 209 5.44 -0.16 -14.45
CA GLY A 209 4.19 -0.73 -13.96
C GLY A 209 3.34 0.32 -13.24
N ALA A 210 3.90 0.93 -12.20
CA ALA A 210 3.15 1.80 -11.30
C ALA A 210 2.82 3.19 -11.90
N LEU A 211 3.70 3.75 -12.73
CA LEU A 211 3.60 5.14 -13.20
C LEU A 211 3.33 5.28 -14.70
N VAL A 212 3.36 4.19 -15.47
CA VAL A 212 2.98 4.21 -16.88
C VAL A 212 1.75 3.34 -17.12
N VAL A 213 1.82 2.04 -16.78
CA VAL A 213 0.75 1.08 -17.06
C VAL A 213 -0.50 1.37 -16.22
N ALA A 214 -0.36 1.56 -14.90
CA ALA A 214 -1.50 1.80 -14.03
C ALA A 214 -2.25 3.12 -14.36
N PRO A 215 -1.59 4.29 -14.57
CA PRO A 215 -2.26 5.50 -15.01
C PRO A 215 -2.90 5.38 -16.39
N ALA A 216 -2.25 4.73 -17.36
CA ALA A 216 -2.85 4.50 -18.67
C ALA A 216 -4.12 3.65 -18.58
N GLY A 217 -4.10 2.60 -17.75
CA GLY A 217 -5.28 1.79 -17.44
C GLY A 217 -6.40 2.62 -16.81
N LEU A 218 -6.08 3.46 -15.84
CA LEU A 218 -7.04 4.36 -15.18
C LEU A 218 -7.70 5.32 -16.19
N LEU A 219 -6.90 6.00 -17.01
CA LEU A 219 -7.39 6.94 -18.02
C LEU A 219 -8.30 6.26 -19.04
N SER A 220 -7.94 5.05 -19.48
CA SER A 220 -8.78 4.29 -20.41
C SER A 220 -10.16 3.95 -19.83
N ARG A 221 -10.23 3.67 -18.52
CA ARG A 221 -11.48 3.38 -17.81
C ARG A 221 -12.32 4.65 -17.64
N ILE A 222 -11.70 5.77 -17.29
CA ILE A 222 -12.37 7.07 -17.21
C ILE A 222 -12.97 7.43 -18.58
N ALA A 223 -12.18 7.30 -19.65
CA ALA A 223 -12.65 7.53 -21.01
C ALA A 223 -13.83 6.62 -21.38
N ALA A 224 -13.76 5.32 -21.05
CA ALA A 224 -14.85 4.39 -21.30
C ALA A 224 -16.14 4.73 -20.53
N THR A 225 -16.02 5.28 -19.31
CA THR A 225 -17.19 5.74 -18.54
C THR A 225 -17.82 7.01 -19.12
N TRP A 226 -17.02 7.94 -19.64
CA TRP A 226 -17.51 9.15 -20.31
C TRP A 226 -18.22 8.86 -21.63
N HIS A 227 -17.77 7.86 -22.39
CA HIS A 227 -18.38 7.48 -23.67
C HIS A 227 -19.67 6.64 -23.53
N GLY A 228 -20.32 6.66 -22.36
CA GLY A 228 -21.74 6.31 -22.25
C GLY A 228 -22.07 4.81 -22.20
N VAL A 229 -21.18 3.95 -21.68
CA VAL A 229 -21.53 2.54 -21.38
C VAL A 229 -22.44 2.49 -20.13
N ARG A 230 -23.71 2.91 -20.29
CA ARG A 230 -24.74 2.88 -19.24
C ARG A 230 -25.34 1.47 -19.14
N GLY A 231 -25.16 0.82 -18.00
CA GLY A 231 -25.73 -0.49 -17.66
C GLY A 231 -25.03 -1.15 -16.47
N ALA A 232 -25.45 -2.34 -16.05
CA ALA A 232 -24.90 -3.09 -14.89
C ALA A 232 -23.36 -3.30 -14.92
N LYS A 233 -22.72 -3.15 -16.08
CA LYS A 233 -21.26 -3.09 -16.26
C LYS A 233 -20.58 -1.89 -15.58
N ALA A 234 -21.32 -0.81 -15.28
CA ALA A 234 -20.81 0.39 -14.62
C ALA A 234 -20.36 0.14 -13.17
N ARG A 235 -21.05 -0.76 -12.44
CA ARG A 235 -20.74 -1.03 -11.02
C ARG A 235 -19.43 -1.83 -10.85
N GLY A 236 -19.15 -2.76 -11.76
CA GLY A 236 -17.87 -3.48 -11.81
C GLY A 236 -16.70 -2.59 -12.25
N ASN A 237 -16.95 -1.65 -13.16
CA ASN A 237 -15.95 -0.67 -13.57
C ASN A 237 -15.59 0.31 -12.44
N GLY A 238 -16.55 0.70 -11.60
CA GLY A 238 -16.31 1.61 -10.49
C GLY A 238 -15.28 1.10 -9.48
N MET A 239 -15.35 -0.17 -9.09
CA MET A 239 -14.38 -0.74 -8.13
C MET A 239 -12.96 -0.81 -8.71
N GLN A 240 -12.82 -1.22 -9.98
CA GLN A 240 -11.53 -1.21 -10.66
C GLN A 240 -10.95 0.20 -10.74
N LEU A 241 -11.79 1.20 -10.99
CA LEU A 241 -11.39 2.61 -11.03
C LEU A 241 -10.87 3.08 -9.67
N ILE A 242 -11.53 2.70 -8.58
CA ILE A 242 -11.08 3.01 -7.21
C ILE A 242 -9.73 2.35 -6.91
N VAL A 243 -9.56 1.05 -7.21
CA VAL A 243 -8.29 0.34 -6.99
C VAL A 243 -7.15 0.97 -7.79
N LEU A 244 -7.39 1.27 -9.07
CA LEU A 244 -6.40 1.91 -9.94
C LEU A 244 -6.06 3.33 -9.45
N ALA A 245 -7.06 4.13 -9.09
CA ALA A 245 -6.84 5.46 -8.55
C ALA A 245 -6.04 5.42 -7.24
N ALA A 246 -6.39 4.50 -6.33
CA ALA A 246 -5.68 4.33 -5.06
C ALA A 246 -4.21 3.92 -5.30
N ALA A 247 -3.95 2.95 -6.18
CA ALA A 247 -2.59 2.53 -6.52
C ALA A 247 -1.76 3.64 -7.16
N VAL A 248 -2.35 4.44 -8.06
CA VAL A 248 -1.67 5.60 -8.66
C VAL A 248 -1.38 6.67 -7.60
N VAL A 249 -2.34 6.97 -6.72
CA VAL A 249 -2.13 7.93 -5.61
C VAL A 249 -1.03 7.47 -4.66
N MET A 250 -0.95 6.17 -4.37
CA MET A 250 0.14 5.59 -3.56
C MET A 250 1.48 5.74 -4.27
N ALA A 251 1.58 5.34 -5.53
CA ALA A 251 2.81 5.47 -6.32
C ALA A 251 3.29 6.94 -6.41
N VAL A 252 2.38 7.87 -6.71
CA VAL A 252 2.71 9.30 -6.76
C VAL A 252 3.12 9.85 -5.39
N GLY A 253 2.48 9.40 -4.30
CA GLY A 253 2.86 9.78 -2.94
C GLY A 253 4.32 9.43 -2.63
N THR A 254 4.79 8.27 -3.09
CA THR A 254 6.17 7.83 -2.86
C THR A 254 7.22 8.67 -3.59
N LEU A 255 6.91 9.27 -4.74
CA LEU A 255 7.85 10.14 -5.48
C LEU A 255 8.25 11.40 -4.70
N ARG A 256 7.51 11.73 -3.63
CA ARG A 256 7.82 12.87 -2.75
C ARG A 256 8.79 12.51 -1.64
N ALA A 257 8.90 11.23 -1.29
CA ALA A 257 9.80 10.77 -0.26
C ALA A 257 11.22 10.63 -0.85
N PRO A 258 12.27 11.11 -0.16
CA PRO A 258 13.63 10.98 -0.65
C PRO A 258 14.01 9.51 -0.80
N ALA A 259 14.54 9.15 -1.98
CA ALA A 259 15.12 7.84 -2.24
C ALA A 259 16.18 7.51 -1.16
N GLY A 260 16.04 6.38 -0.48
CA GLY A 260 16.92 5.98 0.63
C GLY A 260 16.36 6.16 2.04
N SER A 261 15.21 6.83 2.21
CA SER A 261 14.53 6.90 3.53
C SER A 261 14.21 5.51 4.10
N ALA A 262 13.97 4.52 3.24
CA ALA A 262 13.72 3.14 3.65
C ALA A 262 15.00 2.30 3.77
N ARG A 263 16.03 2.60 2.96
CA ARG A 263 17.38 2.01 3.09
C ARG A 263 18.05 2.38 4.42
N ASN A 264 17.62 3.48 5.05
CA ASN A 264 18.08 3.96 6.35
C ASN A 264 17.53 3.22 7.57
N GLN A 265 16.70 2.19 7.39
CA GLN A 265 15.97 1.53 8.47
C GLN A 265 15.96 0.00 8.34
N ARG A 266 17.09 -0.62 7.96
CA ARG A 266 17.24 -2.07 8.16
C ARG A 266 17.54 -2.33 9.64
N GLN A 267 16.50 -2.56 10.42
CA GLN A 267 16.64 -3.17 11.74
C GLN A 267 16.80 -4.68 11.54
N PHE A 268 17.92 -5.24 11.98
CA PHE A 268 18.18 -6.66 11.84
C PHE A 268 17.65 -7.39 13.09
N ASP A 269 16.51 -8.08 12.94
CA ASP A 269 15.97 -8.93 14.01
C ASP A 269 16.74 -10.26 14.00
N VAL A 270 17.85 -10.30 14.74
CA VAL A 270 18.62 -11.53 14.93
C VAL A 270 18.07 -12.24 16.17
N GLY A 271 17.28 -13.30 15.92
CA GLY A 271 16.63 -14.18 16.89
C GLY A 271 17.08 -14.03 18.36
N GLY A 272 16.18 -13.49 19.19
CA GLY A 272 16.32 -13.45 20.64
C GLY A 272 17.13 -12.28 21.21
N PHE A 273 17.60 -11.34 20.38
CA PHE A 273 18.26 -10.11 20.82
C PHE A 273 17.25 -8.97 20.96
N ALA A 274 16.95 -8.55 22.19
CA ALA A 274 15.79 -7.73 22.51
C ALA A 274 16.03 -6.25 22.91
N PRO A 275 17.00 -5.49 22.37
CA PRO A 275 16.89 -4.04 22.39
C PRO A 275 16.18 -3.53 21.13
N ARG A 276 15.07 -2.81 21.32
CA ARG A 276 14.40 -2.08 20.24
C ARG A 276 15.13 -0.76 20.03
N LEU A 277 15.92 -0.68 18.97
CA LEU A 277 16.44 0.60 18.49
C LEU A 277 15.34 1.28 17.64
N GLY A 278 15.04 2.53 17.97
CA GLY A 278 14.15 3.40 17.21
C GLY A 278 14.85 3.96 15.96
N HIS A 279 14.24 5.00 15.36
CA HIS A 279 14.73 5.53 14.11
C HIS A 279 16.09 6.21 14.23
N LEU A 280 16.98 5.84 13.32
CA LEU A 280 18.19 6.60 13.06
C LEU A 280 17.86 7.90 12.33
N VAL A 281 18.17 9.02 12.97
CA VAL A 281 17.98 10.37 12.43
C VAL A 281 19.33 11.04 12.27
N PHE A 282 19.66 11.42 11.04
CA PHE A 282 20.82 12.25 10.75
C PHE A 282 20.47 13.74 10.85
N ALA A 283 21.37 14.55 11.40
CA ALA A 283 21.19 15.98 11.57
C ALA A 283 22.49 16.77 11.45
N ARG A 284 22.37 18.07 11.11
CA ARG A 284 23.52 18.99 10.98
C ARG A 284 24.08 19.45 12.31
N ALA A 285 23.23 19.52 13.34
CA ALA A 285 23.60 20.03 14.64
C ALA A 285 22.80 19.34 15.75
N GLU A 286 23.23 19.56 16.98
CA GLU A 286 22.56 19.15 18.21
C GLU A 286 22.23 20.39 19.04
N SER A 287 21.04 20.42 19.66
CA SER A 287 20.71 21.40 20.69
C SER A 287 19.90 20.73 21.78
N GLY A 288 20.38 20.80 23.03
CA GLY A 288 19.71 20.18 24.18
C GLY A 288 19.47 18.66 24.03
N GLY A 289 20.40 17.93 23.41
CA GLY A 289 20.27 16.49 23.18
C GLY A 289 19.31 16.11 22.04
N ARG A 290 18.82 17.09 21.25
CA ARG A 290 17.89 16.86 20.14
C ARG A 290 18.52 17.23 18.79
N PRO A 291 18.14 16.54 17.70
CA PRO A 291 18.60 16.85 16.35
C PRO A 291 18.08 18.20 15.85
N VAL A 292 18.97 19.03 15.33
CA VAL A 292 18.68 20.29 14.65
C VAL A 292 19.12 20.20 13.19
N GLY A 293 18.22 20.55 12.26
CA GLY A 293 18.50 20.44 10.82
C GLY A 293 18.59 18.99 10.36
N ARG A 294 17.55 18.20 10.62
CA ARG A 294 17.42 16.80 10.18
C ARG A 294 17.53 16.71 8.66
N ALA A 295 18.40 15.84 8.17
CA ALA A 295 18.59 15.63 6.74
C ALA A 295 19.29 14.29 6.49
N ASP A 296 18.92 13.61 5.41
CA ASP A 296 19.62 12.48 4.81
C ASP A 296 20.54 12.92 3.65
N GLN A 297 20.50 14.20 3.29
CA GLN A 297 21.40 14.83 2.33
C GLN A 297 22.03 16.11 2.88
N PHE A 298 23.36 16.16 2.80
CA PHE A 298 24.19 17.26 3.24
C PHE A 298 24.89 17.89 2.04
N GLN A 299 25.26 19.16 2.18
CA GLN A 299 26.10 19.81 1.16
C GLN A 299 27.57 19.49 1.42
N GLN A 300 28.33 19.42 0.33
CA GLN A 300 29.79 19.33 0.38
C GLN A 300 30.37 20.40 1.31
N GLY A 301 31.32 19.97 2.15
CA GLY A 301 31.95 20.84 3.14
C GLY A 301 31.26 20.85 4.51
N VAL A 302 30.20 20.07 4.73
CA VAL A 302 29.61 19.90 6.07
C VAL A 302 30.68 19.42 7.05
N LYS A 303 30.78 20.10 8.20
CA LYS A 303 31.85 19.88 9.19
C LYS A 303 31.54 18.78 10.20
N ALA A 304 30.27 18.51 10.44
CA ALA A 304 29.83 17.43 11.33
C ALA A 304 28.46 16.91 10.91
N VAL A 305 28.25 15.62 11.10
CA VAL A 305 26.95 14.96 10.98
C VAL A 305 26.70 14.19 12.27
N PHE A 306 25.51 14.37 12.83
CA PHE A 306 25.08 13.73 14.06
C PHE A 306 24.03 12.66 13.73
N ALA A 307 24.12 11.53 14.38
CA ALA A 307 23.17 10.43 14.33
C ALA A 307 22.48 10.29 15.70
N PHE A 308 21.16 10.26 15.71
CA PHE A 308 20.34 10.09 16.91
C PHE A 308 19.51 8.82 16.78
N ILE A 309 19.50 8.00 17.83
CA ILE A 309 18.74 6.74 17.88
C ILE A 309 18.09 6.65 19.26
N ASP A 310 16.77 6.64 19.32
CA ASP A 310 16.07 6.28 20.55
C ASP A 310 16.21 4.78 20.78
N PHE A 311 16.24 4.31 22.03
CA PHE A 311 16.28 2.88 22.33
C PHE A 311 15.32 2.52 23.46
N GLU A 312 14.85 1.28 23.43
CA GLU A 312 14.11 0.64 24.50
C GLU A 312 14.68 -0.76 24.78
N GLY A 313 14.95 -1.07 26.04
CA GLY A 313 15.38 -2.42 26.47
C GLY A 313 16.87 -2.74 26.38
N LEU A 314 17.75 -1.76 26.13
CA LEU A 314 19.20 -1.96 26.32
C LEU A 314 19.53 -2.14 27.81
N LYS A 315 20.43 -3.09 28.10
CA LYS A 315 20.93 -3.38 29.44
C LYS A 315 22.22 -2.62 29.72
N ALA A 316 22.54 -2.41 30.99
CA ALA A 316 23.74 -1.68 31.40
C ALA A 316 25.03 -2.36 30.93
N GLU A 317 25.02 -3.69 30.84
CA GLU A 317 26.13 -4.50 30.31
C GLU A 317 26.28 -4.46 28.79
N ASP A 318 25.25 -4.03 28.06
CA ASP A 318 25.28 -4.02 26.59
C ASP A 318 26.30 -2.99 26.09
N THR A 319 27.01 -3.38 25.04
CA THR A 319 27.96 -2.51 24.33
C THR A 319 27.39 -2.12 22.98
N VAL A 320 27.29 -0.83 22.69
CA VAL A 320 26.85 -0.31 21.41
C VAL A 320 28.05 0.18 20.62
N SER A 321 28.22 -0.29 19.39
CA SER A 321 29.26 0.18 18.47
C SER A 321 28.64 0.87 17.27
N ALA A 322 29.15 2.05 16.93
CA ALA A 322 28.78 2.85 15.77
C ALA A 322 29.97 2.95 14.82
N VAL A 323 29.89 2.33 13.65
CA VAL A 323 30.94 2.33 12.64
C VAL A 323 30.48 3.15 11.45
N TRP A 324 31.24 4.20 11.12
CA TRP A 324 30.99 5.10 10.02
C TRP A 324 31.89 4.78 8.85
N TYR A 325 31.36 4.94 7.65
CA TYR A 325 32.04 4.59 6.42
C TYR A 325 31.68 5.55 5.28
N GLN A 326 32.52 5.57 4.26
CA GLN A 326 32.28 6.22 2.98
C GLN A 326 32.54 5.21 1.87
N GLY A 327 31.52 4.86 1.09
CA GLY A 327 31.65 3.78 0.11
C GLY A 327 31.95 2.44 0.79
N ALA A 328 33.18 1.93 0.67
CA ALA A 328 33.65 0.72 1.34
C ALA A 328 34.69 1.01 2.44
N ASP A 329 35.11 2.26 2.59
CA ASP A 329 36.18 2.65 3.49
C ASP A 329 35.60 2.98 4.86
N GLN A 330 36.08 2.30 5.91
CA GLN A 330 35.75 2.63 7.29
C GLN A 330 36.45 3.94 7.67
N LEU A 331 35.65 4.91 8.10
CA LEU A 331 36.13 6.24 8.48
C LEU A 331 36.38 6.36 9.97
N PHE A 332 35.46 5.83 10.78
CA PHE A 332 35.46 6.04 12.23
C PHE A 332 34.67 4.95 12.93
N GLU A 333 35.09 4.58 14.14
CA GLU A 333 34.37 3.65 14.98
C GLU A 333 34.31 4.20 16.41
N GLU A 334 33.11 4.14 16.99
CA GLU A 334 32.85 4.53 18.36
C GLU A 334 32.19 3.37 19.08
N LYS A 335 32.76 2.91 20.20
CA LYS A 335 32.15 1.89 21.07
C LYS A 335 31.84 2.49 22.43
N VAL A 336 30.62 2.27 22.90
CA VAL A 336 30.13 2.82 24.16
C VAL A 336 29.39 1.73 24.93
N LYS A 337 29.76 1.54 26.20
CA LYS A 337 29.01 0.69 27.10
C LYS A 337 27.83 1.46 27.68
N VAL A 338 26.65 0.85 27.72
CA VAL A 338 25.43 1.54 28.17
C VAL A 338 25.57 2.06 29.62
N ALA A 339 26.21 1.28 30.51
CA ALA A 339 26.52 1.71 31.87
C ALA A 339 27.38 2.97 31.96
N GLU A 340 28.28 3.21 31.00
CA GLU A 340 29.17 4.37 30.98
C GLU A 340 28.43 5.63 30.49
N ALA A 341 27.53 5.47 29.51
CA ALA A 341 26.77 6.58 28.96
C ALA A 341 25.55 6.99 29.82
N PHE A 342 24.92 6.03 30.50
CA PHE A 342 23.64 6.25 31.19
C PHE A 342 23.65 5.87 32.68
N GLY A 343 24.77 5.34 33.20
CA GLY A 343 24.89 4.88 34.58
C GLY A 343 24.39 3.45 34.80
N ALA A 344 24.70 2.87 35.97
CA ALA A 344 24.36 1.49 36.33
C ALA A 344 22.87 1.25 36.64
N THR A 345 22.07 2.31 36.77
CA THR A 345 20.64 2.24 37.10
C THR A 345 19.78 2.28 35.84
N SER A 346 19.17 1.14 35.57
CA SER A 346 18.12 0.85 34.59
C SER A 346 17.13 1.99 34.36
N SER A 347 17.23 2.66 33.21
CA SER A 347 16.04 3.21 32.58
C SER A 347 15.83 2.48 31.26
N PRO A 348 14.70 1.78 31.05
CA PRO A 348 14.49 0.93 29.90
C PRO A 348 14.24 1.72 28.60
N LYS A 349 14.46 3.05 28.60
CA LYS A 349 14.33 3.96 27.45
C LYS A 349 15.37 5.09 27.51
N GLY A 350 16.01 5.38 26.39
CA GLY A 350 16.99 6.46 26.27
C GLY A 350 17.26 6.86 24.83
N GLY A 351 18.19 7.79 24.62
CA GLY A 351 18.63 8.25 23.30
C GLY A 351 20.13 8.10 23.16
N LEU A 352 20.58 7.32 22.19
CA LEU A 352 21.97 7.24 21.75
C LEU A 352 22.24 8.37 20.76
N ARG A 353 23.45 8.92 20.85
CA ARG A 353 23.95 9.92 19.90
C ARG A 353 25.36 9.54 19.48
N PHE A 354 25.61 9.68 18.19
CA PHE A 354 26.92 9.49 17.58
C PHE A 354 27.21 10.67 16.69
N ALA A 355 28.49 11.05 16.55
CA ALA A 355 28.86 12.17 15.70
C ALA A 355 30.12 11.86 14.90
N ILE A 356 30.05 12.08 13.59
CA ILE A 356 31.24 12.10 12.74
C ILE A 356 31.59 13.55 12.43
N ARG A 357 32.87 13.89 12.63
CA ARG A 357 33.42 15.22 12.32
C ARG A 357 34.33 15.12 11.12
N PHE A 358 34.20 16.06 10.19
CA PHE A 358 35.01 16.17 8.98
C PHE A 358 35.85 17.45 9.07
N PRO A 359 37.11 17.40 9.56
CA PRO A 359 37.95 18.59 9.72
C PRO A 359 38.04 19.41 8.43
N ASN A 360 38.20 18.72 7.29
CA ASN A 360 38.31 19.31 5.97
C ASN A 360 36.95 19.47 5.26
N GLY A 361 35.85 19.13 5.94
CA GLY A 361 34.51 19.05 5.36
C GLY A 361 34.28 17.73 4.62
N ALA A 362 33.04 17.22 4.66
CA ALA A 362 32.71 15.96 4.01
C ALA A 362 32.81 16.07 2.48
N GLN A 363 33.40 15.06 1.85
CA GLN A 363 33.50 14.93 0.40
C GLN A 363 32.17 14.43 -0.19
N PRO A 364 31.86 14.73 -1.46
CA PRO A 364 30.68 14.18 -2.12
C PRO A 364 30.71 12.66 -2.15
N GLY A 365 29.55 12.02 -1.94
CA GLY A 365 29.45 10.57 -1.93
C GLY A 365 28.37 10.05 -0.98
N GLY A 366 28.24 8.72 -0.96
CA GLY A 366 27.40 8.01 0.00
C GLY A 366 28.19 7.63 1.24
N TYR A 367 27.64 7.95 2.40
CA TYR A 367 28.18 7.60 3.70
C TYR A 367 27.20 6.66 4.39
N PHE A 368 27.72 5.72 5.16
CA PHE A 368 26.90 4.80 5.92
C PHE A 368 27.37 4.69 7.36
N LEU A 369 26.42 4.42 8.25
CA LEU A 369 26.60 4.19 9.67
C LEU A 369 26.00 2.82 9.98
N GLU A 370 26.81 1.94 10.53
CA GLU A 370 26.38 0.68 11.13
C GLU A 370 26.37 0.83 12.64
N VAL A 371 25.27 0.41 13.26
CA VAL A 371 25.12 0.35 14.71
C VAL A 371 24.90 -1.10 15.10
N SER A 372 25.81 -1.62 15.91
CA SER A 372 25.76 -2.97 16.45
C SER A 372 25.61 -2.93 17.96
N VAL A 373 24.92 -3.92 18.51
CA VAL A 373 24.80 -4.14 19.96
C VAL A 373 25.45 -5.48 20.26
N ASN A 374 26.46 -5.49 21.14
CA ASN A 374 27.26 -6.65 21.49
C ASN A 374 27.80 -7.37 20.24
N ASP A 375 28.42 -6.58 19.35
CA ASP A 375 28.99 -6.99 18.07
C ASP A 375 28.00 -7.62 17.08
N ARG A 376 26.69 -7.49 17.31
CA ARG A 376 25.64 -7.87 16.37
C ARG A 376 25.03 -6.64 15.71
N LEU A 377 25.06 -6.59 14.38
CA LEU A 377 24.45 -5.50 13.62
C LEU A 377 22.97 -5.38 14.00
N ALA A 378 22.58 -4.20 14.48
CA ALA A 378 21.23 -3.93 14.97
C ALA A 378 20.50 -2.95 14.05
N LEU A 379 21.21 -1.93 13.55
CA LEU A 379 20.65 -0.88 12.70
C LEU A 379 21.73 -0.39 11.73
N ALA A 380 21.33 0.03 10.53
CA ALA A 380 22.20 0.74 9.62
C ALA A 380 21.47 1.91 8.95
N GLY A 381 22.18 3.01 8.72
CA GLY A 381 21.66 4.16 8.00
C GLY A 381 22.66 4.77 7.04
N ILE A 382 22.15 5.48 6.05
CA ILE A 382 22.91 6.07 4.95
C ILE A 382 22.56 7.56 4.86
N PHE A 383 23.56 8.37 4.55
CA PHE A 383 23.33 9.75 4.12
C PHE A 383 24.19 10.09 2.91
N GLY A 384 23.72 11.04 2.10
CA GLY A 384 24.45 11.54 0.95
C GLY A 384 25.09 12.89 1.22
N VAL A 385 26.26 13.12 0.63
CA VAL A 385 26.85 14.44 0.50
C VAL A 385 26.83 14.83 -0.97
N LYS A 386 26.11 15.91 -1.30
CA LYS A 386 26.01 16.41 -2.67
C LYS A 386 27.14 17.38 -3.00
N PRO A 387 27.67 17.36 -4.24
CA PRO A 387 28.55 18.42 -4.71
C PRO A 387 27.81 19.78 -4.67
N LYS A 388 28.57 20.86 -4.48
CA LYS A 388 28.03 22.22 -4.45
C LYS A 388 27.42 22.65 -5.77
#